data_AF-A0A2V6YKQ0-F1
#
_entry.id   AF-A0A2V6YKQ0-F1
#
_cell.length_a   1.000
_cell.length_b   1.000
_cell.length_c   1.000
_cell.angle_alpha   90.00
_cell.angle_beta   90.00
_cell.angle_gamma   90.00
#
_symmetry.space_group_name_H-M   'P 1'
#
loop_
_entity.id
_entity.type
_entity.pdbx_description
1 polymer ?
#
loop_
_entity_poly.entity_id
_entity_poly.type
_entity_poly.pdbx_seq_one_letter_code
_entity_poly.pdbx_strand_id
1 'polypeptide(L)' 'AKYVPLENLCLSPQCGFSSTHHGNKVTVDDQKRKLALALEIAREVWGAA' A
#
# COMPACT_ATOMS: atom_id res chain seq x y z
N ALA A 1 -2.92 24.81 -5.97
CA ALA A 1 -2.45 23.74 -5.06
C ALA A 1 -2.33 22.45 -5.87
N LYS A 2 -1.12 22.08 -6.31
CA LYS A 2 -0.89 20.88 -7.14
C LYS A 2 -0.19 19.75 -6.35
N TYR A 3 0.51 20.12 -5.28
CA TYR A 3 1.30 19.21 -4.45
C TYR A 3 1.05 19.51 -2.99
N VAL A 4 1.23 18.48 -2.15
CA VAL A 4 1.26 18.58 -0.70
C VAL A 4 2.67 18.21 -0.20
N PRO A 5 3.10 18.72 0.96
CA PRO A 5 4.37 18.32 1.56
C PRO A 5 4.44 16.81 1.81
N LEU A 6 5.62 16.22 1.64
CA LEU A 6 5.82 14.77 1.71
C LEU A 6 5.54 14.21 3.11
N GLU A 7 5.83 14.99 4.15
CA GLU A 7 5.59 14.65 5.55
C GLU A 7 4.10 14.49 5.91
N ASN A 8 3.20 14.99 5.06
CA ASN A 8 1.75 14.87 5.23
C ASN A 8 1.15 13.69 4.44
N LEU A 9 1.99 12.87 3.80
CA LEU A 9 1.58 11.74 2.97
C LEU A 9 1.94 10.40 3.59
N CYS A 10 1.13 9.39 3.30
CA CYS A 10 1.36 7.99 3.65
C CYS A 10 1.08 7.10 2.42
N LEU A 11 1.66 5.90 2.40
CA LEU A 11 1.45 4.91 1.33
C LEU A 11 0.55 3.77 1.80
N SER A 12 -0.42 3.40 0.97
CA SER A 12 -1.30 2.24 1.20
C SER A 12 -1.77 1.63 -0.13
N PRO A 13 -2.32 0.40 -0.12
CA PRO A 13 -3.04 -0.13 -1.27
C PRO A 13 -4.26 0.73 -1.63
N GLN A 14 -4.66 0.73 -2.90
CA GLN A 14 -5.81 1.50 -3.39
C GLN A 14 -7.13 1.19 -2.67
N CYS A 15 -7.32 -0.05 -2.22
CA CYS A 15 -8.50 -0.55 -1.53
C CYS A 15 -8.12 -1.78 -0.70
N GLY A 16 -9.01 -2.22 0.19
CA GLY A 16 -8.84 -3.48 0.91
C GLY A 16 -8.93 -4.69 -0.01
N PHE A 17 -8.31 -5.81 0.40
CA PHE A 17 -8.29 -7.06 -0.39
C PHE A 17 -9.63 -7.81 -0.43
N SER A 18 -10.63 -7.38 0.36
CA SER A 18 -11.94 -8.02 0.47
C SER A 18 -12.99 -7.51 -0.53
N SER A 19 -12.63 -6.58 -1.43
CA SER A 19 -13.59 -5.78 -2.19
C SER A 19 -14.05 -6.44 -3.50
N THR A 20 -14.88 -7.48 -3.43
CA THR A 20 -15.88 -7.82 -4.46
C THR A 20 -16.94 -8.78 -3.88
N HIS A 21 -18.20 -8.68 -4.33
CA HIS A 21 -19.26 -9.67 -4.02
C HIS A 21 -18.88 -11.10 -4.48
N HIS A 22 -18.00 -11.22 -5.47
CA HIS A 22 -17.52 -12.49 -6.02
C HIS A 22 -16.17 -12.95 -5.44
N GLY A 23 -15.61 -12.23 -4.45
CA GLY A 23 -14.28 -12.47 -3.92
C GLY A 23 -13.17 -12.01 -4.87
N ASN A 24 -12.14 -11.35 -4.32
CA ASN A 24 -10.96 -10.99 -5.09
C ASN A 24 -10.13 -12.27 -5.27
N LYS A 25 -9.75 -12.62 -6.52
CA LYS A 25 -8.80 -13.73 -6.79
C LYS A 25 -7.38 -13.32 -6.43
N VAL A 26 -7.16 -12.98 -5.16
CA VAL A 26 -5.88 -12.56 -4.61
C VAL A 26 -5.58 -13.51 -3.47
N THR A 27 -4.55 -14.35 -3.65
CA THR A 27 -4.15 -15.31 -2.63
C THR A 27 -3.58 -14.58 -1.41
N VAL A 28 -3.51 -15.26 -0.26
CA VAL A 28 -2.86 -14.69 0.93
C VAL A 28 -1.41 -14.28 0.65
N ASP A 29 -0.70 -15.05 -0.18
CA ASP A 29 0.68 -14.74 -0.54
C ASP A 29 0.76 -13.51 -1.45
N ASP A 30 -0.19 -13.31 -2.36
CA ASP A 30 -0.29 -12.06 -3.13
C ASP A 30 -0.54 -10.86 -2.22
N GLN A 31 -1.40 -11.00 -1.20
CA GLN A 31 -1.65 -9.94 -0.22
C GLN A 31 -0.38 -9.59 0.55
N LYS A 32 0.36 -10.59 1.03
CA LYS A 32 1.64 -10.40 1.72
C LYS A 32 2.65 -9.70 0.84
N ARG A 33 2.82 -10.12 -0.43
CA ARG A 33 3.74 -9.48 -1.38
C ARG A 33 3.37 -8.02 -1.65
N LYS A 34 2.09 -7.71 -1.78
CA LYS A 34 1.62 -6.33 -1.98
C LYS A 34 1.91 -5.45 -0.76
N LEU A 35 1.68 -5.95 0.44
CA LEU A 35 1.99 -5.22 1.68
C LEU A 35 3.50 -5.05 1.88
N ALA A 36 4.30 -6.08 1.57
CA ALA A 36 5.75 -6.01 1.65
C ALA A 36 6.32 -4.93 0.71
N LEU A 37 5.82 -4.87 -0.53
CA LEU A 37 6.21 -3.83 -1.49
C LEU A 37 5.85 -2.42 -0.99
N ALA A 38 4.65 -2.24 -0.42
CA ALA A 38 4.27 -0.95 0.14
C ALA A 38 5.20 -0.53 1.30
N LEU A 39 5.60 -1.48 2.15
CA LEU A 39 6.53 -1.22 3.25
C LEU A 39 7.94 -0.90 2.75
N GLU A 40 8.43 -1.62 1.73
CA GLU A 40 9.72 -1.37 1.08
C GLU A 40 9.78 0.05 0.53
N ILE A 41 8.79 0.45 -0.28
CA ILE A 41 8.72 1.79 -0.85
C ILE A 41 8.58 2.86 0.25
N ALA A 42 7.76 2.61 1.28
CA ALA A 42 7.61 3.55 2.38
C ALA A 42 8.95 3.80 3.09
N ARG A 43 9.78 2.77 3.27
CA ARG A 43 11.13 2.89 3.84
C ARG A 43 12.09 3.62 2.91
N GLU A 44 12.02 3.40 1.61
CA GLU A 44 12.84 4.12 0.64
C GLU A 44 12.53 5.61 0.58
N VAL A 45 11.24 5.98 0.67
CA VAL A 45 10.79 7.37 0.51
C VAL A 45 10.88 8.16 1.82
N TRP A 46 10.52 7.57 2.96
CA TRP A 46 10.50 8.26 4.27
C TRP A 46 11.61 7.83 5.24
N GLY A 47 12.35 6.75 4.95
CA GLY A 47 13.35 6.18 5.86
C GLY A 47 12.77 5.12 6.82
N ALA A 48 13.63 4.57 7.69
CA ALA A 48 13.21 3.70 8.79
C ALA A 48 12.95 4.56 10.04
N ALA A 49 11.74 4.46 10.61
CA ALA A 49 11.40 5.01 11.92
C ALA A 49 12.01 4.17 13.05
#